data_AF-A0A934ABW0-F1
#
_entry.id   AF-A0A934ABW0-F1
#
_cell.length_a   1.000
_cell.length_b   1.000
_cell.length_c   1.000
_cell.angle_alpha   90.00
_cell.angle_beta   90.00
_cell.angle_gamma   90.00
#
_symmetry.space_group_name_H-M   'P 1'
#
loop_
_entity.id
_entity.type
_entity.pdbx_description
1 polymer ?
#
loop_
_entity_poly.entity_id
_entity_poly.type
_entity_poly.pdbx_seq_one_letter_code
_entity_poly.pdbx_strand_id
1 'polypeptide(L)'
;MTIEVKKFGTTLVSRPAGKEAWLAFQPVLGEVAENEEIVVDFIGVAVLTPSWADEFLTPLRERYGNKVNLIHTDNASVQATLAILAK
;
A
#
# COMPACT_ATOMS: atom_id res chain seq x y z
N MET A 1 7.00 -3.62 -10.80
CA MET A 1 7.66 -3.49 -9.48
C MET A 1 6.82 -4.18 -8.41
N THR A 2 7.44 -4.64 -7.31
CA THR A 2 6.70 -5.17 -6.14
C THR A 2 7.02 -4.36 -4.89
N ILE A 3 5.98 -3.84 -4.23
CA ILE A 3 6.04 -3.12 -2.97
C ILE A 3 5.69 -4.11 -1.85
N GLU A 4 6.71 -4.61 -1.15
CA GLU A 4 6.52 -5.47 0.01
C GLU A 4 6.15 -4.63 1.24
N VAL A 5 4.87 -4.59 1.58
CA VAL A 5 4.33 -3.71 2.63
C VAL A 5 4.96 -3.98 3.99
N LYS A 6 5.35 -5.23 4.27
CA LYS A 6 6.09 -5.63 5.49
C LYS A 6 7.39 -4.85 5.72
N LYS A 7 8.00 -4.27 4.68
CA LYS A 7 9.23 -3.45 4.80
C LYS A 7 9.01 -2.13 5.52
N PHE A 8 7.76 -1.65 5.60
CA PHE A 8 7.38 -0.51 6.43
C PHE A 8 7.03 -0.90 7.88
N GLY A 9 6.96 -2.20 8.16
CA GLY A 9 6.53 -2.78 9.43
C GLY A 9 5.43 -3.83 9.24
N THR A 10 5.19 -4.63 10.27
CA THR A 10 4.15 -5.67 10.27
C THR A 10 2.84 -5.21 10.93
N THR A 11 2.89 -4.13 11.71
CA THR A 11 1.75 -3.49 12.39
C THR A 11 1.66 -2.04 11.94
N LEU A 12 0.74 -1.78 11.01
CA LEU A 12 0.64 -0.54 10.25
C LEU A 12 -0.63 0.21 10.65
N VAL A 13 -0.52 0.99 11.73
CA VAL A 13 -1.68 1.57 12.42
C VAL A 13 -1.73 3.11 12.40
N SER A 14 -0.58 3.77 12.24
CA SER A 14 -0.42 5.21 12.44
C SER A 14 -0.57 5.99 11.13
N ARG A 15 -1.47 6.98 11.10
CA ARG A 15 -1.62 7.89 9.94
C ARG A 15 -0.31 8.65 9.60
N PRO A 16 0.38 9.31 10.56
CA PRO A 16 1.68 9.92 10.28
C PRO A 16 2.69 8.94 9.66
N ALA A 17 2.76 7.71 10.15
CA ALA A 17 3.68 6.70 9.60
C ALA A 17 3.32 6.27 8.17
N GLY A 18 2.02 6.22 7.83
CA GLY A 18 1.58 5.96 6.45
C GLY A 18 2.01 7.07 5.50
N LYS A 19 1.85 8.32 5.93
CA LYS A 19 2.30 9.50 5.17
C LYS A 19 3.82 9.53 5.00
N GLU A 20 4.57 9.22 6.05
CA GLU A 20 6.03 9.11 5.99
C GLU A 20 6.48 8.01 5.03
N ALA A 21 5.84 6.84 5.06
CA ALA A 21 6.11 5.76 4.12
C ALA A 21 5.88 6.20 2.67
N TRP A 22 4.76 6.88 2.39
CA TRP A 22 4.46 7.40 1.04
C TRP A 22 5.52 8.38 0.55
N LEU A 23 5.92 9.33 1.40
CA LEU A 23 6.93 10.35 1.07
C LEU A 23 8.31 9.72 0.86
N ALA A 24 8.72 8.81 1.73
CA ALA A 24 10.01 8.14 1.65
C ALA A 24 10.12 7.23 0.42
N PHE A 25 8.99 6.68 -0.06
CA PHE A 25 8.96 5.77 -1.20
C PHE A 25 8.87 6.49 -2.57
N GLN A 26 8.68 7.82 -2.60
CA GLN A 26 8.58 8.60 -3.85
C GLN A 26 9.75 8.40 -4.82
N PRO A 27 11.03 8.34 -4.40
CA PRO A 27 12.14 8.13 -5.33
C PRO A 27 12.02 6.82 -6.11
N VAL A 28 11.62 5.74 -5.43
CA VAL A 28 11.43 4.42 -6.05
C VAL A 28 10.25 4.44 -7.03
N LEU A 29 9.17 5.13 -6.67
CA LEU A 29 8.00 5.32 -7.54
C LEU A 29 8.33 6.15 -8.80
N GLY A 30 9.30 7.06 -8.72
CA GLY A 30 9.77 7.83 -9.85
C GLY A 30 10.47 7.01 -10.93
N GLU A 31 10.96 5.81 -10.60
CA GLU A 31 11.67 4.92 -11.52
C GLU A 31 10.74 3.94 -12.26
N VAL A 32 9.45 3.92 -11.91
CA VAL A 32 8.45 3.02 -12.52
C VAL A 32 8.26 3.37 -13.99
N ALA A 33 8.50 2.39 -14.86
CA ALA A 33 8.32 2.60 -16.29
C ALA A 33 6.83 2.78 -16.64
N GLU A 34 6.54 3.47 -17.75
CA GLU A 34 5.17 3.82 -18.13
C GLU A 34 4.24 2.59 -18.22
N ASN A 35 4.72 1.43 -18.66
CA ASN A 35 3.89 0.22 -18.81
C ASN A 35 4.16 -0.83 -17.73
N GLU A 36 4.85 -0.46 -16.66
CA GLU A 36 5.17 -1.38 -15.57
C GLU A 36 4.01 -1.50 -14.58
N GLU A 37 3.64 -2.73 -14.22
CA GLU A 37 2.67 -2.99 -13.16
C GLU A 37 3.27 -2.75 -11.77
N ILE A 38 2.45 -2.27 -10.84
CA ILE A 38 2.79 -2.10 -9.43
C ILE A 38 2.03 -3.14 -8.63
N VAL A 39 2.76 -4.11 -8.09
CA VAL A 39 2.20 -5.14 -7.22
C VAL A 39 2.42 -4.74 -5.76
N VAL A 40 1.35 -4.51 -5.01
CA VAL A 40 1.39 -4.28 -3.56
C VAL A 40 1.18 -5.61 -2.86
N ASP A 41 2.21 -6.05 -2.14
CA ASP A 41 2.25 -7.35 -1.49
C ASP A 41 2.09 -7.20 0.03
N PHE A 42 1.00 -7.77 0.55
CA PHE A 42 0.66 -7.76 1.97
C PHE A 42 1.21 -8.97 2.75
N ILE A 43 2.05 -9.81 2.13
CA ILE A 43 2.70 -10.92 2.84
C ILE A 43 3.48 -10.41 4.06
N GLY A 44 3.28 -11.05 5.21
CA GLY A 44 3.92 -10.67 6.47
C GLY A 44 3.31 -9.47 7.19
N VAL A 45 2.26 -8.83 6.64
CA VAL A 45 1.48 -7.84 7.38
C VAL A 45 0.59 -8.56 8.39
N ALA A 46 0.71 -8.18 9.66
CA ALA A 46 -0.12 -8.70 10.74
C ALA A 46 -1.37 -7.82 10.95
N VAL A 47 -1.17 -6.50 11.01
CA VAL A 47 -2.25 -5.50 11.23
C VAL A 47 -2.08 -4.36 10.23
N LEU A 48 -3.19 -3.95 9.63
CA LEU A 48 -3.30 -2.79 8.73
C LEU A 48 -4.56 -2.01 9.09
N THR A 49 -4.45 -0.72 9.41
CA THR A 49 -5.60 0.15 9.67
C THR A 49 -5.94 1.01 8.44
N PRO A 50 -7.21 1.43 8.29
CA PRO A 50 -7.61 2.34 7.21
C PRO A 50 -6.81 3.64 7.21
N SER A 51 -6.49 4.18 8.39
CA SER A 51 -5.79 5.45 8.50
C SER A 51 -4.33 5.40 8.01
N TRP A 52 -3.65 4.25 8.12
CA TRP A 52 -2.33 4.08 7.53
C TRP A 52 -2.45 3.78 6.03
N ALA A 53 -3.36 2.87 5.66
CA ALA A 53 -3.55 2.41 4.30
C ALA A 53 -4.01 3.53 3.35
N ASP A 54 -4.88 4.43 3.80
CA ASP A 54 -5.35 5.57 3.02
C ASP A 54 -4.19 6.48 2.60
N GLU A 55 -3.26 6.79 3.51
CA GLU A 55 -2.11 7.67 3.22
C GLU A 55 -1.12 7.07 2.20
N PHE A 56 -1.11 5.74 2.03
CA PHE A 56 -0.18 5.07 1.12
C PHE A 56 -0.85 4.56 -0.16
N LEU A 57 -1.96 3.83 -0.03
CA LEU A 57 -2.65 3.17 -1.15
C LEU A 57 -3.50 4.13 -1.97
N THR A 58 -4.15 5.12 -1.35
CA THR A 58 -4.98 6.09 -2.07
C THR A 58 -4.15 6.92 -3.06
N PRO A 59 -3.07 7.62 -2.64
CA PRO A 59 -2.27 8.38 -3.60
C PRO A 59 -1.51 7.48 -4.60
N LEU A 60 -1.18 6.24 -4.23
CA LEU A 60 -0.61 5.26 -5.17
C LEU A 60 -1.61 4.91 -6.28
N ARG A 61 -2.87 4.63 -5.93
CA ARG A 61 -3.94 4.34 -6.90
C ARG A 61 -4.32 5.58 -7.71
N GLU A 62 -4.33 6.76 -7.13
CA GLU A 62 -4.56 8.01 -7.87
C GLU A 62 -3.48 8.25 -8.93
N ARG A 63 -2.22 7.95 -8.60
CA ARG A 63 -1.08 8.17 -9.50
C ARG A 63 -0.97 7.12 -10.61
N TYR A 64 -1.22 5.84 -10.32
CA TYR A 64 -0.96 4.74 -11.25
C TYR A 64 -2.22 4.01 -11.74
N GLY A 65 -3.39 4.32 -11.17
CA GLY A 65 -4.68 3.80 -11.59
C GLY A 65 -4.73 2.27 -11.60
N ASN A 66 -5.15 1.72 -12.74
CA ASN A 66 -5.36 0.29 -12.95
C ASN A 66 -4.06 -0.54 -12.98
N LYS A 67 -2.88 0.09 -12.91
CA LYS A 67 -1.59 -0.61 -12.83
C LYS A 67 -1.30 -1.13 -11.42
N VAL A 68 -2.09 -0.73 -10.42
CA VAL A 68 -1.91 -1.15 -9.03
C VAL A 68 -2.69 -2.43 -8.76
N ASN A 69 -1.97 -3.53 -8.58
CA ASN A 69 -2.49 -4.85 -8.26
C ASN A 69 -2.20 -5.21 -6.80
N LEU A 70 -3.18 -5.72 -6.07
CA LEU A 70 -3.04 -6.11 -4.66
C LEU A 70 -2.99 -7.64 -4.54
N ILE A 71 -1.98 -8.18 -3.86
CA ILE A 71 -1.80 -9.63 -3.66
C ILE A 71 -1.62 -9.99 -2.18
N HIS A 72 -1.79 -11.27 -1.85
CA HIS A 72 -1.74 -11.81 -0.47
C HIS A 72 -2.65 -11.06 0.51
N THR A 73 -3.87 -10.75 0.05
CA THR A 73 -4.84 -9.97 0.82
C THR A 73 -5.63 -10.81 1.82
N ASP A 74 -5.37 -12.11 1.99
CA ASP A 74 -6.17 -13.04 2.80
C ASP A 74 -6.21 -12.71 4.31
N ASN A 75 -5.30 -11.85 4.80
CA ASN A 75 -5.33 -11.39 6.19
C ASN A 75 -6.63 -10.60 6.47
N ALA A 76 -7.35 -10.99 7.54
CA ALA A 76 -8.62 -10.36 7.91
C ALA A 76 -8.53 -8.85 8.17
N SER A 77 -7.44 -8.37 8.79
CA SER A 77 -7.18 -6.94 8.98
C SER A 77 -6.97 -6.22 7.64
N VAL A 78 -6.32 -6.87 6.68
CA VAL A 78 -6.11 -6.31 5.33
C VAL A 78 -7.45 -6.24 4.58
N GLN A 79 -8.22 -7.33 4.54
CA GLN A 79 -9.55 -7.35 3.91
C GLN A 79 -10.49 -6.29 4.47
N ALA A 80 -10.59 -6.19 5.80
CA ALA A 80 -11.45 -5.20 6.45
C ALA A 80 -11.05 -3.77 6.08
N THR A 81 -9.75 -3.47 6.07
CA THR A 81 -9.26 -2.16 5.66
C THR A 81 -9.52 -1.86 4.19
N LEU A 82 -9.25 -2.81 3.28
CA LEU A 82 -9.53 -2.62 1.85
C LEU A 82 -11.02 -2.42 1.58
N ALA A 83 -11.90 -3.15 2.28
CA ALA A 83 -13.35 -2.97 2.18
C ALA A 83 -13.82 -1.58 2.66
N ILE A 84 -13.10 -0.96 3.60
CA ILE A 84 -13.38 0.42 4.05
C ILE A 84 -12.95 1.42 2.96
N LEU A 85 -11.81 1.21 2.30
CA LEU A 85 -11.28 2.10 1.25
C LEU A 85 -11.96 1.92 -0.12
N ALA A 86 -12.66 0.81 -0.35
CA ALA A 86 -13.39 0.55 -1.58
C ALA A 86 -14.78 1.20 -1.64
N LYS A 87 -15.18 1.90 -0.57
CA LYS A 87 -16.40 2.72 -0.52
C LYS A 87 -16.11 4.11 -1.06
#